data_AF-A0A069PAN8-F1
#
_entry.id   AF-A0A069PAN8-F1
#
_cell.length_a   1.000
_cell.length_b   1.000
_cell.length_c   1.000
_cell.angle_alpha   90.00
_cell.angle_beta   90.00
_cell.angle_gamma   90.00
#
_symmetry.space_group_name_H-M   'P 1'
#
loop_
_entity.id
_entity.type
_entity.pdbx_description
1 polymer ?
#
loop_
_entity_poly.entity_id
_entity_poly.type
_entity_poly.pdbx_seq_one_letter_code
_entity_poly.pdbx_strand_id
1 'polypeptide(L)'
;MRTFFPETVNHLSDRWTILMNQVDRGAPEDYPELPCLDVLQRVRQSERVLAPDPFEQDQIDTARHLAEGGDLKLALFKLHEVIDARMGG
;
A
#
# COMPACT_ATOMS: atom_id res chain seq x y z
N MET A 1 -16.64 17.09 -12.51
CA MET A 1 -17.20 15.81 -12.01
C MET A 1 -16.05 14.85 -11.78
N ARG A 2 -15.76 14.50 -10.52
CA ARG A 2 -14.75 13.49 -10.19
C ARG A 2 -15.49 12.15 -10.26
N THR A 3 -15.29 11.41 -11.34
CA THR A 3 -15.85 10.07 -11.52
C THR A 3 -15.29 9.19 -10.40
N PHE A 4 -16.12 8.86 -9.42
CA PHE A 4 -15.82 7.85 -8.41
C PHE A 4 -15.88 6.48 -9.10
N PHE A 5 -14.81 6.11 -9.81
CA PHE A 5 -14.63 4.72 -10.19
C PHE A 5 -14.49 3.92 -8.89
N PRO A 6 -15.27 2.85 -8.67
CA PRO A 6 -15.05 1.98 -7.54
C PRO A 6 -13.66 1.36 -7.72
N GLU A 7 -12.72 1.72 -6.85
CA GLU A 7 -11.42 1.06 -6.82
C GLU A 7 -11.64 -0.42 -6.53
N THR A 8 -11.03 -1.25 -7.36
CA THR A 8 -11.08 -2.71 -7.24
C THR A 8 -9.72 -3.22 -6.76
N VAL A 9 -9.66 -4.47 -6.33
CA VAL A 9 -8.41 -5.12 -5.90
C VAL A 9 -7.32 -5.03 -6.99
N ASN A 10 -7.70 -5.18 -8.27
CA ASN A 10 -6.77 -5.02 -9.39
C ASN A 10 -6.16 -3.61 -9.46
N HIS A 11 -6.96 -2.56 -9.21
CA HIS A 11 -6.44 -1.19 -9.15
C HIS A 11 -5.48 -0.97 -7.97
N LEU A 12 -5.69 -1.68 -6.85
CA LEU A 12 -4.74 -1.68 -5.74
C LEU A 12 -3.41 -2.35 -6.13
N SER A 13 -3.45 -3.45 -6.88
CA SER A 13 -2.25 -4.15 -7.35
C SER A 13 -1.46 -3.32 -8.39
N ASP A 14 -2.14 -2.78 -9.41
CA ASP A 14 -1.51 -1.94 -10.44
C ASP A 14 -0.78 -0.75 -9.83
N ARG A 15 -1.48 -0.03 -8.95
CA ARG A 15 -0.88 1.12 -8.27
C ARG A 15 0.23 0.69 -7.31
N TRP A 16 0.22 -0.55 -6.79
CA TRP A 16 1.24 -1.02 -5.85
C TRP A 16 2.55 -1.17 -6.59
N THR A 17 2.48 -1.74 -7.80
CA THR A 17 3.62 -1.87 -8.72
C THR A 17 4.28 -0.51 -9.00
N ILE A 18 3.49 0.55 -9.16
CA ILE A 18 4.01 1.91 -9.38
C ILE A 18 4.77 2.42 -8.14
N LEU A 19 4.18 2.28 -6.94
CA LEU A 19 4.80 2.72 -5.69
C LEU A 19 6.06 1.93 -5.35
N MET A 20 6.04 0.61 -5.55
CA MET A 20 7.19 -0.25 -5.33
C MET A 20 8.35 0.14 -6.25
N ASN A 21 8.07 0.39 -7.53
CA ASN A 21 9.08 0.89 -8.46
C ASN A 21 9.65 2.26 -8.06
N GLN A 22 8.85 3.14 -7.45
CA GLN A 22 9.32 4.44 -6.95
C GLN A 22 10.22 4.27 -5.73
N VAL A 23 9.84 3.40 -4.79
CA VAL A 23 10.66 3.07 -3.61
C VAL A 23 11.97 2.39 -4.02
N ASP A 24 11.92 1.44 -4.97
CA ASP A 24 13.11 0.72 -5.45
C ASP A 24 14.08 1.61 -6.25
N ARG A 25 13.57 2.62 -6.96
CA ARG A 25 14.42 3.60 -7.67
C ARG A 25 15.10 4.60 -6.74
N GLY A 26 14.81 4.52 -5.44
CA GLY A 26 15.22 5.52 -4.45
C GLY A 26 14.30 6.73 -4.53
N ALA A 27 13.71 7.10 -3.39
CA ALA A 27 13.13 8.42 -3.25
C ALA A 27 14.19 9.46 -3.64
N PRO A 28 13.87 10.49 -4.43
CA PRO A 28 14.81 11.59 -4.61
C PRO A 28 15.20 12.08 -3.21
N GLU A 29 16.50 12.18 -2.93
CA GLU A 29 17.06 12.58 -1.63
C GLU A 29 16.42 13.89 -1.10
N ASP A 30 15.84 14.68 -2.00
CA ASP A 30 15.15 15.93 -1.71
C ASP A 30 13.76 15.79 -1.06
N TYR A 31 13.09 14.63 -1.09
CA TYR A 31 11.73 14.45 -0.54
C TYR A 31 11.47 13.06 0.07
N PRO A 32 12.09 12.71 1.21
CA PRO A 32 11.85 11.44 1.90
C PRO A 32 10.44 11.35 2.54
N GLU A 33 9.74 12.47 2.72
CA GLU A 33 8.43 12.52 3.38
C GLU A 33 7.26 12.16 2.44
N LEU A 34 7.41 12.42 1.12
CA LEU A 34 6.37 12.14 0.12
C LEU A 34 6.08 10.63 -0.02
N PRO A 35 7.10 9.75 -0.11
CA PRO A 35 6.88 8.31 -0.16
C PRO A 35 6.20 7.74 1.09
N CYS A 36 6.51 8.26 2.29
CA CYS A 36 5.84 7.83 3.53
C CYS A 36 4.35 8.17 3.53
N LEU A 37 4.00 9.40 3.13
CA LEU A 37 2.59 9.82 3.05
C LEU A 37 1.82 9.02 1.99
N ASP A 38 2.44 8.75 0.85
CA ASP A 38 1.82 7.96 -0.22
C ASP A 38 1.58 6.50 0.22
N VAL A 39 2.55 5.88 0.91
CA VAL A 39 2.39 4.51 1.46
C VAL A 39 1.32 4.47 2.55
N LEU A 40 1.28 5.44 3.47
CA LEU A 40 0.24 5.50 4.52
C LEU A 40 -1.16 5.75 3.95
N GLN A 41 -1.27 6.62 2.94
CA GLN A 41 -2.52 6.79 2.20
C GLN A 41 -2.95 5.47 1.56
N ARG A 42 -1.98 4.69 1.06
CA ARG A 42 -2.24 3.40 0.44
C ARG A 42 -2.74 2.34 1.40
N VAL A 43 -2.16 2.25 2.59
CA VAL A 43 -2.64 1.36 3.65
C VAL A 43 -4.11 1.65 3.95
N ARG A 44 -4.47 2.93 4.13
CA ARG A 44 -5.87 3.34 4.39
C ARG A 44 -6.82 3.03 3.23
N GLN A 45 -6.34 3.11 2.00
CA GLN A 45 -7.14 2.81 0.81
C GLN A 45 -7.39 1.31 0.69
N SER A 46 -6.37 0.49 0.94
CA SER A 46 -6.49 -0.96 0.98
C SER A 46 -7.46 -1.42 2.07
N GLU A 47 -7.40 -0.86 3.28
CA GLU A 47 -8.37 -1.15 4.35
C GLU A 47 -9.82 -0.94 3.90
N ARG A 48 -10.09 0.19 3.25
CA ARG A 48 -11.45 0.55 2.79
C ARG A 48 -11.96 -0.35 1.68
N VAL A 49 -11.08 -0.73 0.75
CA VAL A 49 -11.45 -1.50 -0.44
C VAL A 49 -11.53 -3.00 -0.12
N LEU A 50 -10.62 -3.51 0.70
CA LEU A 50 -10.54 -4.94 1.00
C LEU A 50 -11.51 -5.36 2.10
N ALA A 51 -11.86 -4.48 3.04
CA ALA A 51 -12.60 -4.85 4.26
C ALA A 51 -11.95 -6.11 4.89
N PRO A 52 -10.71 -5.97 5.40
CA PRO A 52 -9.88 -7.09 5.84
C PRO A 52 -10.52 -7.84 7.02
N ASP A 53 -10.29 -9.16 7.07
CA ASP A 53 -10.57 -9.95 8.26
C ASP A 53 -9.56 -9.64 9.39
N PRO A 54 -9.74 -10.14 10.63
CA PRO A 54 -8.82 -9.83 11.72
C PRO A 54 -7.35 -10.24 11.50
N PHE A 55 -7.09 -11.26 10.69
CA PHE A 55 -5.73 -11.70 10.35
C PHE A 55 -5.12 -10.78 9.29
N GLU A 56 -5.88 -10.42 8.26
CA GLU A 56 -5.45 -9.45 7.25
C GLU A 56 -5.26 -8.05 7.83
N GLN A 57 -6.09 -7.67 8.81
CA GLN A 57 -5.97 -6.39 9.52
C GLN A 57 -4.63 -6.30 10.28
N ASP A 58 -4.16 -7.38 10.89
CA ASP A 58 -2.85 -7.43 11.55
C ASP A 58 -1.69 -7.20 10.57
N GLN A 59 -1.80 -7.75 9.36
CA GLN A 59 -0.82 -7.52 8.29
C GLN A 59 -0.83 -6.08 7.78
N ILE A 60 -2.02 -5.49 7.64
CA ILE A 60 -2.20 -4.09 7.26
C ILE A 60 -1.67 -3.16 8.35
N ASP A 61 -1.93 -3.45 9.62
CA ASP A 61 -1.40 -2.67 10.73
C ASP A 61 0.12 -2.80 10.81
N THR A 62 0.68 -3.98 10.56
CA THR A 62 2.13 -4.16 10.42
C THR A 62 2.69 -3.30 9.29
N ALA A 63 2.05 -3.28 8.11
CA ALA A 63 2.45 -2.42 6.99
C ALA A 63 2.40 -0.92 7.37
N ARG A 64 1.40 -0.51 8.17
CA ARG A 64 1.33 0.87 8.70
C ARG A 64 2.54 1.20 9.57
N HIS A 65 2.83 0.37 10.56
CA HIS A 65 3.95 0.62 11.49
C HIS A 65 5.30 0.68 10.76
N LEU A 66 5.50 -0.19 9.77
CA LEU A 66 6.69 -0.18 8.93
C LEU A 66 6.81 1.11 8.11
N ALA A 67 5.69 1.60 7.57
CA ALA A 67 5.66 2.86 6.83
C ALA A 67 5.95 4.07 7.73
N GLU A 68 5.40 4.10 8.94
CA GLU A 68 5.69 5.13 9.95
C GLU A 68 7.15 5.08 10.43
N GLY A 69 7.73 3.89 10.49
CA GLY A 69 9.15 3.66 10.81
C GLY A 69 10.13 3.93 9.66
N GLY A 70 9.64 4.28 8.47
CA GLY A 70 10.46 4.57 7.29
C GLY A 70 10.90 3.34 6.48
N ASP A 71 10.49 2.12 6.85
CA ASP A 71 10.75 0.91 6.07
C ASP A 71 9.65 0.71 5.01
N LEU A 72 9.63 1.62 4.04
CA LEU A 72 8.59 1.68 3.01
C LEU A 72 8.56 0.46 2.10
N LYS A 73 9.73 -0.13 1.85
CA LYS A 73 9.85 -1.32 1.01
C LYS A 73 9.19 -2.51 1.68
N LEU A 74 9.49 -2.73 2.97
CA LEU A 74 8.87 -3.82 3.72
C LEU A 74 7.38 -3.55 3.97
N ALA A 75 6.99 -2.30 4.21
CA ALA A 75 5.60 -1.89 4.33
C ALA A 75 4.79 -2.23 3.07
N LEU A 76 5.31 -1.86 1.90
CA LEU A 76 4.68 -2.18 0.61
C LEU A 76 4.64 -3.69 0.38
N PHE A 77 5.69 -4.44 0.71
CA PHE A 77 5.69 -5.89 0.58
C PHE A 77 4.56 -6.53 1.40
N LYS A 78 4.41 -6.14 2.67
CA LYS A 78 3.32 -6.62 3.53
C LYS A 78 1.94 -6.28 3.02
N LEU A 79 1.77 -5.07 2.47
CA LEU A 79 0.51 -4.68 1.85
C LEU A 79 0.20 -5.51 0.60
N HIS A 80 1.22 -5.91 -0.16
CA HIS A 80 1.05 -6.77 -1.34
C HIS A 80 0.59 -8.18 -0.97
N GLU A 81 1.13 -8.78 0.09
CA GLU A 81 0.72 -10.12 0.54
C GLU A 81 -0.81 -10.21 0.75
N VAL A 82 -1.41 -9.15 1.33
CA VAL A 82 -2.86 -9.07 1.55
C VAL A 82 -3.62 -8.86 0.23
N ILE A 83 -3.13 -7.99 -0.65
CA ILE A 83 -3.77 -7.71 -1.94
C ILE A 83 -3.73 -8.96 -2.84
N ASP A 84 -2.61 -9.67 -2.88
CA ASP A 84 -2.37 -10.86 -3.68
C ASP A 84 -3.21 -12.05 -3.20
N ALA A 85 -3.29 -12.28 -1.89
CA ALA A 85 -4.18 -13.28 -1.30
C ALA A 85 -5.64 -13.06 -1.70
N ARG A 86 -6.08 -11.80 -1.85
CA ARG A 86 -7.43 -11.44 -2.30
C ARG A 86 -7.64 -11.59 -3.80
N MET A 87 -6.58 -11.62 -4.61
CA MET A 87 -6.66 -11.89 -6.05
C MET A 87 -6.66 -13.38 -6.38
N GLY A 88 -6.42 -14.25 -5.39
CA GLY A 88 -6.43 -15.71 -5.54
C GLY A 88 -5.04 -16.37 -5.52
N GLY A 89 -3.97 -15.57 -5.36
CA GLY A 89 -2.58 -16.04 -5.40
C GLY A 89 -2.06 -16.41 -6.78
#